data_AF-A0A528ALH7-F1
#
_entry.id   AF-A0A528ALH7-F1
#
_cell.length_a   1.000
_cell.length_b   1.000
_cell.length_c   1.000
_cell.angle_alpha   90.00
_cell.angle_beta   90.00
_cell.angle_gamma   90.00
#
_symmetry.space_group_name_H-M   'P 1'
#
loop_
_entity.id
_entity.type
_entity.pdbx_description
1 polymer ?
#
loop_
_entity_poly.entity_id
_entity_poly.type
_entity_poly.pdbx_seq_one_letter_code
_entity_poly.pdbx_strand_id
1 'polypeptide(L)' 'TAGSITARTALIAMPPMVASKLGFAPPLPVALEKALGVWQSGAVIKMQVRYPTAFWRAKGLSGMVMWRDPPALFACD' A
#
# COMPACT_ATOMS: atom_id res chain seq x y z
N THR A 1 -25.04 1.67 0.22
CA THR A 1 -26.13 2.38 -0.47
C THR A 1 -25.58 2.98 -1.76
N ALA A 2 -26.20 2.71 -2.90
CA ALA A 2 -25.84 3.38 -4.14
C ALA A 2 -26.47 4.77 -4.14
N GLY A 3 -25.69 5.80 -4.44
CA GLY A 3 -26.15 7.19 -4.50
C GLY A 3 -25.25 8.01 -5.42
N SER A 4 -25.81 9.04 -6.04
CA SER A 4 -25.07 9.98 -6.88
C SER A 4 -24.73 11.25 -6.09
N ILE A 5 -23.50 11.74 -6.22
CA ILE A 5 -23.05 13.00 -5.63
C ILE A 5 -22.58 13.90 -6.77
N THR A 6 -23.11 15.13 -6.82
CA THR A 6 -22.67 16.16 -7.78
C THR A 6 -21.82 17.18 -7.05
N ALA A 7 -20.67 17.53 -7.64
CA ALA A 7 -19.75 18.53 -7.11
C ALA A 7 -19.15 19.34 -8.27
N ARG A 8 -18.64 20.54 -7.98
CA ARG A 8 -17.91 21.34 -8.97
C ARG A 8 -16.59 20.68 -9.40
N THR A 9 -15.99 19.90 -8.51
CA THR A 9 -14.71 19.22 -8.73
C THR A 9 -14.63 17.97 -7.86
N ALA A 10 -13.93 16.93 -8.33
CA ALA A 10 -13.60 15.74 -7.57
C ALA A 10 -12.09 15.46 -7.66
N LEU A 11 -11.50 15.01 -6.55
CA LEU A 11 -10.10 14.58 -6.48
C LEU A 11 -10.04 13.06 -6.25
N ILE A 12 -9.37 12.34 -7.15
CA ILE A 12 -9.19 10.90 -7.05
C ILE A 12 -7.91 10.61 -6.24
N ALA A 13 -8.05 10.49 -4.92
CA ALA A 13 -6.95 10.28 -3.96
C ALA A 13 -6.79 8.80 -3.57
N MET A 14 -6.53 7.94 -4.56
CA MET A 14 -6.34 6.49 -4.38
C MET A 14 -5.14 5.98 -5.17
N PRO A 15 -4.62 4.77 -4.89
CA PRO A 15 -3.50 4.22 -5.65
C PRO A 15 -3.81 4.13 -7.16
N PRO A 16 -2.83 4.34 -8.06
CA PRO A 16 -3.04 4.35 -9.51
C PRO A 16 -3.75 3.11 -10.07
N MET A 17 -3.42 1.92 -9.55
CA MET A 17 -4.06 0.65 -9.91
C MET A 17 -5.55 0.57 -9.54
N VAL A 18 -5.99 1.32 -8.52
CA VAL A 18 -7.40 1.38 -8.12
C VAL A 18 -8.10 2.42 -8.98
N ALA A 19 -7.46 3.56 -9.21
CA ALA A 19 -7.96 4.61 -10.09
C ALA A 19 -8.16 4.12 -11.53
N SER A 20 -7.28 3.25 -12.05
CA SER A 20 -7.39 2.66 -13.40
C SER A 20 -8.66 1.82 -13.62
N LYS A 21 -9.34 1.42 -12.54
CA LYS A 21 -10.58 0.62 -12.59
C LYS A 21 -11.84 1.47 -12.58
N LEU A 22 -11.73 2.79 -12.38
CA LEU A 22 -12.87 3.69 -12.42
C LEU A 22 -13.35 3.87 -13.86
N GLY A 23 -14.67 3.89 -14.06
CA GLY A 23 -15.25 4.31 -15.33
C GLY A 23 -15.21 5.83 -15.44
N PHE A 24 -14.46 6.35 -16.42
CA PHE A 24 -14.42 7.78 -16.73
C PHE A 24 -15.30 8.09 -17.94
N ALA A 25 -16.14 9.12 -17.81
CA ALA A 25 -16.95 9.66 -18.89
C ALA A 25 -16.81 11.19 -18.90
N PRO A 26 -16.19 11.79 -19.94
CA PRO A 26 -15.56 11.13 -21.10
C PRO A 26 -14.33 10.28 -20.70
N PRO A 27 -13.86 9.38 -21.58
CA PRO A 27 -12.64 8.61 -21.34
C PRO A 27 -11.43 9.49 -21.04
N LEU A 28 -10.48 8.96 -20.27
CA LEU A 28 -9.24 9.67 -19.95
C LEU A 28 -8.36 9.87 -21.19
N PRO A 29 -7.52 10.91 -21.23
CA PRO A 29 -6.47 11.01 -22.24
C PRO A 29 -5.57 9.77 -22.24
N VAL A 30 -5.23 9.28 -23.43
CA VAL A 30 -4.45 8.03 -23.63
C VAL A 30 -3.16 7.98 -22.79
N ALA A 31 -2.46 9.12 -22.65
CA ALA A 31 -1.24 9.20 -21.85
C ALA A 31 -1.50 8.90 -20.36
N LEU A 32 -2.61 9.41 -19.81
CA LEU A 32 -2.97 9.17 -18.42
C LEU A 32 -3.46 7.73 -18.21
N GLU A 33 -4.24 7.20 -19.14
CA GLU A 33 -4.70 5.81 -19.09
C GLU A 33 -3.52 4.82 -19.08
N LYS A 34 -2.52 5.05 -19.94
CA LYS A 34 -1.25 4.30 -19.93
C LYS A 34 -0.49 4.49 -18.62
N ALA A 35 -0.38 5.72 -18.13
CA ALA A 35 0.33 6.01 -16.89
C ALA A 35 -0.30 5.30 -15.68
N LEU A 36 -1.62 5.16 -15.64
CA LEU A 36 -2.32 4.39 -14.60
C LEU A 36 -2.13 2.88 -14.77
N GLY A 37 -2.09 2.38 -16.02
CA GLY A 37 -2.00 0.96 -16.35
C GLY A 37 -0.63 0.31 -16.11
N VAL A 38 0.47 1.08 -16.04
CA VAL A 38 1.82 0.52 -15.80
C VAL A 38 2.11 0.20 -14.33
N TRP A 39 1.28 0.68 -13.40
CA TRP A 39 1.52 0.43 -11.98
C TRP A 39 1.17 -1.01 -11.62
N GLN A 40 2.09 -1.66 -10.92
CA GLN A 40 1.89 -2.97 -10.30
C GLN A 40 2.20 -2.88 -8.81
N SER A 41 1.25 -3.30 -7.97
CA SER A 41 1.46 -3.39 -6.54
C SER A 41 2.17 -4.70 -6.23
N GLY A 42 3.22 -4.64 -5.40
CA GLY A 42 3.71 -5.81 -4.71
C GLY A 42 2.67 -6.36 -3.73
N ALA A 43 2.84 -7.61 -3.34
CA ALA A 43 2.14 -8.20 -2.19
C ALA A 43 2.97 -7.98 -0.92
N VAL A 44 2.33 -7.55 0.16
CA VAL A 44 2.97 -7.31 1.46
C VAL A 44 2.24 -8.10 2.53
N ILE A 45 3.00 -8.80 3.38
CA ILE A 45 2.48 -9.44 4.58
C ILE A 45 2.97 -8.64 5.78
N LYS A 46 2.05 -8.21 6.64
CA LYS A 46 2.38 -7.57 7.92
C LYS A 46 1.95 -8.49 9.05
N MET A 47 2.90 -8.92 9.86
CA MET A 47 2.65 -9.76 11.04
C MET A 47 2.89 -8.93 12.30
N GLN A 48 2.05 -9.12 13.30
CA GLN A 48 2.25 -8.56 14.64
C GLN A 48 2.28 -9.72 15.62
N VAL A 49 3.38 -9.84 16.37
CA VAL A 49 3.58 -10.93 17.33
C VAL A 49 3.81 -10.31 18.69
N ARG A 50 2.94 -10.66 19.65
CA ARG A 50 3.03 -10.15 21.02
C ARG A 50 3.59 -11.22 21.94
N TYR A 51 4.56 -10.83 22.76
CA TYR A 51 5.12 -11.65 23.82
C TYR A 51 4.79 -11.02 25.19
N PRO A 52 4.78 -11.80 26.29
CA PRO A 52 4.58 -11.24 27.63
C PRO A 52 5.66 -10.23 28.03
N THR A 53 6.89 -10.40 27.53
CA THR A 53 8.01 -9.46 27.74
C THR A 53 8.82 -9.27 26.46
N ALA A 54 9.47 -8.11 26.33
CA ALA A 54 10.40 -7.80 25.26
C ALA A 54 11.76 -8.49 25.51
N PHE A 55 11.80 -9.82 25.42
CA PHE A 55 12.94 -10.64 25.83
C PHE A 55 14.26 -10.32 25.09
N TRP A 56 14.18 -9.73 23.88
CA TRP A 56 15.34 -9.26 23.13
C TRP A 56 16.07 -8.13 23.86
N ARG A 57 15.37 -7.27 24.60
CA ARG A 57 15.97 -6.16 25.37
C ARG A 57 16.85 -6.67 26.51
N ALA A 58 16.49 -7.79 27.13
CA ALA A 58 17.32 -8.44 28.16
C ALA A 58 18.67 -8.95 27.61
N LYS A 59 18.79 -9.10 26.29
CA LYS A 59 20.03 -9.44 25.58
C LYS A 59 20.75 -8.22 25.00
N GLY A 60 20.31 -7.00 25.33
CA GLY A 60 20.86 -5.76 24.79
C GLY A 60 20.51 -5.49 23.31
N LEU A 61 19.50 -6.18 22.77
CA LEU A 61 19.08 -6.02 21.37
C LEU A 61 17.96 -4.98 21.25
N SER A 62 17.94 -4.23 20.15
CA SER A 62 16.96 -3.16 19.89
C SER A 62 15.59 -3.65 19.44
N GLY A 63 15.46 -4.92 19.05
CA GLY A 63 14.26 -5.45 18.39
C GLY A 63 14.24 -5.24 16.87
N MET A 64 15.31 -4.70 16.28
CA MET A 64 15.42 -4.50 14.84
C MET A 64 16.26 -5.57 14.13
N VAL A 65 15.69 -6.19 13.10
CA VAL A 65 16.38 -7.14 12.22
C VAL A 65 15.95 -6.97 10.77
N MET A 66 16.92 -7.10 9.87
CA MET A 66 16.73 -7.14 8.42
C MET A 66 17.41 -8.38 7.85
N TRP A 67 16.74 -9.05 6.92
CA TRP A 67 17.30 -10.19 6.22
C TRP A 67 17.78 -9.78 4.82
N ARG A 68 18.89 -10.38 4.39
CA ARG A 68 19.37 -10.25 3.00
C ARG A 68 18.66 -11.22 2.07
N ASP A 69 18.32 -12.40 2.59
CA ASP A 69 17.57 -13.44 1.90
C ASP A 69 16.52 -14.05 2.86
N PRO A 70 15.22 -13.96 2.55
CA PRO A 70 14.65 -13.23 1.42
C PRO A 70 14.81 -11.71 1.57
N PRO A 71 14.94 -10.96 0.46
CA PRO A 71 15.01 -9.51 0.49
C PRO A 71 13.68 -8.90 0.96
N ALA A 72 13.74 -7.69 1.53
CA ALA A 72 12.60 -6.93 2.06
C ALA A 72 11.89 -7.55 3.29
N LEU A 73 12.38 -8.67 3.83
CA LEU A 73 11.96 -9.16 5.14
C LEU A 73 12.64 -8.34 6.24
N PHE A 74 11.82 -7.86 7.17
CA PHE A 74 12.20 -6.96 8.24
C PHE A 74 11.26 -7.21 9.43
N ALA A 75 11.78 -7.08 10.65
CA ALA A 75 10.97 -7.13 11.86
C ALA A 75 11.48 -6.10 12.86
N CYS A 76 10.58 -5.25 13.36
CA CYS A 76 10.81 -4.26 14.40
C CYS A 76 9.88 -4.47 15.60
N ASP A 77 10.39 -4.17 16.79
CA ASP A 77 9.62 -3.91 18.01
C ASP A 77 9.18 -2.44 18.06
#